data_AF-A0A3D5Y418-F1
#
_entry.id   AF-A0A3D5Y418-F1
#
_cell.length_a   1.000
_cell.length_b   1.000
_cell.length_c   1.000
_cell.angle_alpha   90.00
_cell.angle_beta   90.00
_cell.angle_gamma   90.00
#
_symmetry.space_group_name_H-M   'P 1'
#
loop_
_entity.id
_entity.type
_entity.pdbx_description
1 polymer ?
#
loop_
_entity_poly.entity_id
_entity_poly.type
_entity_poly.pdbx_seq_one_letter_code
_entity_poly.pdbx_strand_id
1 'polypeptide(L)'
;MRHLARWYEQAILGRPVSVLVLLACVLGFFSYHTQDFKLDASADSLLLEDDEDLRAFRMLSERYQARNFLVVAFIPSQPIFAPETLAQIGALAAELAALDEVESVVSLLDAPLVRQVEGSLAEAVSNYKNLTNSDV
;
A
#
# COMPACT_ATOMS: atom_id res chain seq x y z
N MET A 1 3.75 48.53 -31.07
CA MET A 1 2.61 47.58 -31.12
C MET A 1 2.27 47.10 -32.54
N ARG A 2 2.09 47.97 -33.55
CA ARG A 2 1.74 47.58 -34.95
C ARG A 2 2.80 46.76 -35.71
N HIS A 3 4.05 46.74 -35.26
CA HIS A 3 5.11 45.93 -35.88
C HIS A 3 5.09 44.48 -35.39
N LEU A 4 4.75 44.25 -34.11
CA LEU A 4 4.55 42.90 -33.56
C LEU A 4 3.36 42.19 -34.24
N ALA A 5 2.24 42.91 -34.39
CA ALA A 5 1.04 42.35 -34.99
C ALA A 5 1.27 41.90 -36.45
N ARG A 6 1.98 42.71 -37.25
CA ARG A 6 2.34 42.35 -38.62
C ARG A 6 3.29 41.16 -38.69
N TRP A 7 4.27 41.10 -37.79
CA TRP A 7 5.19 39.97 -37.72
C TRP A 7 4.47 38.66 -37.33
N TYR A 8 3.55 38.74 -36.36
CA TYR A 8 2.65 37.64 -35.97
C TYR A 8 1.78 37.19 -37.14
N GLU A 9 1.11 38.10 -37.85
CA GLU A 9 0.30 37.76 -39.02
C GLU A 9 1.12 37.07 -40.11
N GLN A 10 2.32 37.56 -40.41
CA GLN A 10 3.14 36.98 -41.47
C GLN A 10 3.77 35.64 -41.07
N ALA A 11 4.20 35.50 -39.82
CA ALA A 11 4.83 34.29 -39.31
C ALA A 11 3.81 33.17 -39.03
N ILE A 12 2.61 33.52 -38.53
CA ILE A 12 1.62 32.55 -38.04
C ILE A 12 0.43 32.40 -39.00
N LEU A 13 -0.18 33.51 -39.45
CA LEU A 13 -1.30 33.46 -40.40
C LEU A 13 -0.84 33.23 -41.85
N GLY A 14 0.40 33.58 -42.20
CA GLY A 14 0.95 33.39 -43.55
C GLY A 14 1.21 31.93 -43.94
N ARG A 15 1.44 31.04 -42.96
CA ARG A 15 1.70 29.61 -43.17
C ARG A 15 1.10 28.74 -42.05
N PRO A 16 -0.23 28.63 -41.95
CA PRO A 16 -0.90 27.98 -40.83
C PRO A 16 -0.58 26.48 -40.73
N VAL A 17 -0.39 25.79 -41.87
CA VAL A 17 -0.08 24.35 -41.89
C VAL A 17 1.28 24.06 -41.23
N SER A 18 2.32 24.84 -41.49
CA SER A 18 3.63 24.62 -40.86
C SER A 18 3.60 24.86 -39.36
N VAL A 19 2.81 25.84 -38.90
CA VAL A 19 2.63 26.11 -37.47
C VAL A 19 1.86 24.98 -36.80
N LEU A 20 0.81 24.46 -37.44
CA LEU A 20 0.06 23.32 -36.94
C LEU A 20 0.94 22.05 -36.86
N VAL A 21 1.78 21.80 -37.87
CA VAL A 21 2.72 20.68 -37.83
C VAL A 21 3.72 20.85 -36.69
N LEU A 22 4.29 22.04 -36.52
CA LEU A 22 5.20 22.33 -35.41
C LEU A 22 4.51 22.09 -34.05
N LEU A 23 3.29 22.59 -33.87
CA LEU A 23 2.52 22.41 -32.65
C LEU A 23 2.17 20.94 -32.41
N ALA A 24 1.83 20.19 -33.47
CA ALA A 24 1.60 18.75 -33.39
C ALA A 24 2.87 17.98 -33.01
N CYS A 25 4.04 18.38 -33.51
CA CYS A 25 5.32 17.81 -33.09
C CYS A 25 5.62 18.10 -31.61
N VAL A 26 5.40 19.33 -31.15
CA VAL A 26 5.57 19.72 -29.74
C VAL A 26 4.60 18.94 -28.85
N LEU A 27 3.33 18.83 -29.25
CA LEU A 27 2.33 18.06 -28.52
C LEU A 27 2.72 16.58 -28.47
N GLY A 28 3.09 15.98 -29.60
CA GLY A 28 3.51 14.59 -29.68
C GLY A 28 4.74 14.30 -28.80
N PHE A 29 5.69 15.23 -28.73
CA PHE A 29 6.85 15.14 -27.83
C PHE A 29 6.42 15.09 -26.36
N PHE A 30 5.53 16.00 -25.90
CA PHE A 30 5.05 16.00 -24.52
C PHE A 30 4.12 14.82 -24.21
N SER A 31 3.29 14.41 -25.17
CA SER A 31 2.44 13.21 -25.04
C SER A 31 3.27 11.95 -24.89
N TYR A 32 4.39 11.83 -25.61
CA TYR A 32 5.32 10.71 -25.44
C TYR A 32 5.87 10.64 -24.01
N HIS A 33 6.26 11.79 -23.44
CA HIS A 33 6.75 11.87 -22.05
C HIS A 33 5.66 11.67 -20.98
N THR A 34 4.38 11.62 -21.36
CA THR A 34 3.30 11.36 -20.39
C THR A 34 3.32 9.92 -19.87
N GLN A 35 3.99 8.99 -20.56
CA GLN A 35 4.09 7.59 -20.13
C GLN A 35 4.79 7.42 -18.77
N ASP A 36 5.70 8.33 -18.43
CA ASP A 36 6.44 8.32 -17.15
C ASP A 36 5.78 9.18 -16.06
N PHE A 37 4.62 9.77 -16.34
CA PHE A 37 3.91 10.60 -15.37
C PHE A 37 3.32 9.73 -14.26
N LYS A 38 3.85 9.89 -13.05
CA LYS A 38 3.33 9.26 -11.83
C LYS A 38 2.50 10.28 -11.04
N LEU A 39 1.23 9.98 -10.85
CA LEU A 39 0.36 10.76 -9.97
C LEU A 39 0.26 10.04 -8.62
N ASP A 40 0.94 10.58 -7.62
CA ASP A 40 0.79 10.10 -6.24
C ASP A 40 -0.47 10.73 -5.63
N ALA A 41 -1.54 9.93 -5.56
CA ALA A 41 -2.82 10.31 -4.97
C ALA A 41 -3.03 9.66 -3.59
N SER A 42 -1.95 9.35 -2.88
CA SER A 42 -2.02 8.91 -1.49
C SER A 42 -2.55 10.03 -0.59
N ALA A 43 -3.13 9.67 0.56
CA ALA A 43 -3.58 10.66 1.53
C ALA A 43 -2.42 11.54 2.03
N ASP A 44 -1.21 10.98 2.09
CA ASP A 44 0.01 11.66 2.52
C ASP A 44 0.43 12.77 1.54
N SER A 45 0.21 12.58 0.23
CA SER A 45 0.56 13.60 -0.79
C SER A 45 -0.38 14.81 -0.79
N LEU A 46 -1.54 14.69 -0.13
CA LEU A 46 -2.49 15.80 0.04
C LEU A 46 -2.13 16.70 1.24
N LEU A 47 -1.23 16.26 2.12
CA LEU A 47 -0.76 17.03 3.26
C LEU A 47 0.37 17.98 2.85
N LEU A 48 0.60 19.02 3.66
CA LEU A 48 1.74 19.90 3.45
C LEU A 48 3.04 19.13 3.70
N GLU A 49 3.94 19.13 2.72
CA GLU A 49 5.23 18.42 2.84
C GLU A 49 6.08 18.93 4.02
N ASP A 50 5.94 20.22 4.36
CA ASP A 50 6.70 20.86 5.45
C ASP A 50 6.04 20.75 6.84
N ASP A 51 4.92 20.04 6.96
CA ASP A 51 4.16 19.88 8.21
C ASP A 51 4.97 19.14 9.30
N GLU A 52 5.01 19.70 10.52
CA GLU A 52 5.80 19.17 11.64
C GLU A 52 5.26 17.83 12.16
N ASP A 53 3.94 17.67 12.20
CA ASP A 53 3.28 16.44 12.65
C ASP A 53 3.52 15.32 11.64
N LEU A 54 3.50 15.63 10.34
CA LEU A 54 3.82 14.67 9.27
C LEU A 54 5.27 14.18 9.37
N ARG A 55 6.23 15.07 9.69
CA ARG A 55 7.62 14.68 9.95
C ARG A 55 7.75 13.78 11.17
N ALA A 56 7.07 14.13 12.26
CA ALA A 56 7.08 13.32 13.48
C ALA A 56 6.49 11.92 13.22
N PHE A 57 5.35 11.85 12.52
CA PHE A 57 4.73 10.60 12.11
C PHE A 57 5.68 9.75 11.26
N ARG A 58 6.28 10.30 10.20
CA ARG A 58 7.23 9.58 9.34
C ARG A 58 8.44 9.07 10.14
N MET A 59 9.02 9.89 11.02
CA MET A 59 10.14 9.48 11.90
C MET A 59 9.76 8.34 12.86
N LEU A 60 8.58 8.40 13.46
CA LEU A 60 8.10 7.34 14.36
C LEU A 60 7.79 6.06 13.58
N SER A 61 7.12 6.18 12.43
CA SER A 61 6.79 5.06 11.55
C SER A 61 8.04 4.36 11.02
N GLU A 62 9.09 5.11 10.65
CA GLU A 62 10.37 4.54 10.23
C GLU A 62 11.09 3.84 11.41
N ARG A 63 11.14 4.50 12.58
CA ARG A 63 11.79 3.94 13.78
C ARG A 63 11.17 2.64 14.27
N TYR A 64 9.83 2.59 14.29
CA TYR A 64 9.09 1.44 14.80
C TYR A 64 8.65 0.47 13.71
N GLN A 65 9.06 0.71 12.45
CA GLN A 65 8.64 -0.07 11.28
C GLN A 65 7.13 -0.28 11.29
N ALA A 66 6.38 0.82 11.30
CA ALA A 66 4.93 0.78 11.21
C ALA A 66 4.56 0.05 9.90
N ARG A 67 4.22 -1.23 10.04
CA ARG A 67 3.82 -2.07 8.91
C ARG A 67 2.39 -1.73 8.55
N ASN A 68 2.11 -1.67 7.25
CA ASN A 68 0.75 -1.69 6.77
C ASN A 68 0.17 -3.06 7.09
N PHE A 69 -0.92 -3.12 7.85
CA PHE A 69 -1.59 -4.37 8.21
C PHE A 69 -3.07 -4.28 7.87
N LEU A 70 -3.64 -5.45 7.53
CA LEU A 70 -5.07 -5.63 7.33
C LEU A 70 -5.62 -6.42 8.51
N VAL A 71 -6.68 -5.91 9.14
CA VAL A 71 -7.41 -6.65 10.18
C VAL A 71 -8.65 -7.28 9.55
N VAL A 72 -8.70 -8.61 9.55
CA VAL A 72 -9.85 -9.38 9.08
C VAL A 72 -10.67 -9.84 10.29
N ALA A 73 -11.89 -9.32 10.42
CA ALA A 73 -12.84 -9.79 11.42
C ALA A 73 -13.60 -11.01 10.88
N PHE A 74 -13.44 -12.16 11.54
CA PHE A 74 -14.11 -13.39 11.16
C PHE A 74 -15.22 -13.74 12.16
N ILE A 75 -16.45 -13.90 11.67
CA ILE A 75 -17.61 -14.29 12.48
C ILE A 75 -17.98 -15.73 12.10
N PRO A 76 -17.67 -16.73 12.96
CA PRO A 76 -18.01 -18.10 12.67
C PRO A 76 -19.50 -18.37 12.84
N SER A 77 -20.06 -19.27 12.02
CA SER A 77 -21.43 -19.79 12.21
C SER A 77 -21.50 -20.90 13.27
N GLN A 78 -20.34 -21.47 13.63
CA GLN A 78 -20.17 -22.54 14.62
C GLN A 78 -19.32 -22.03 15.80
N PRO A 79 -19.15 -22.79 16.90
CA PRO A 79 -18.24 -22.41 17.97
C PRO A 79 -16.81 -22.13 17.45
N ILE A 80 -16.16 -21.09 17.96
CA ILE A 80 -14.88 -20.60 17.45
C ILE A 80 -13.74 -21.64 17.48
N PHE A 81 -13.79 -22.58 18.43
CA PHE A 81 -12.81 -23.65 18.58
C PHE A 81 -13.29 -25.00 17.98
N ALA A 82 -14.41 -25.01 17.26
CA ALA A 82 -14.84 -26.21 16.54
C ALA A 82 -13.83 -26.54 15.42
N PRO A 83 -13.50 -27.82 15.19
CA PRO A 83 -12.53 -28.23 14.17
C PRO A 83 -12.82 -27.64 12.78
N GLU A 84 -14.10 -27.57 12.41
CA GLU A 84 -14.57 -27.02 11.14
C GLU A 84 -14.25 -25.52 11.03
N THR A 85 -14.41 -24.78 12.13
CA THR A 85 -14.12 -23.33 12.18
C THR A 85 -12.63 -23.06 12.13
N LEU A 86 -11.83 -23.84 12.87
CA LEU A 86 -10.37 -23.72 12.84
C LEU A 86 -9.81 -24.07 11.46
N ALA A 87 -10.37 -25.08 10.78
CA ALA A 87 -10.00 -25.42 9.42
C ALA A 87 -10.31 -24.30 8.41
N GLN A 88 -11.45 -23.61 8.55
CA GLN A 88 -11.80 -22.46 7.72
C GLN A 88 -10.82 -21.29 7.93
N ILE A 89 -10.48 -20.97 9.18
CA ILE A 89 -9.50 -19.93 9.50
C ILE A 89 -8.13 -20.29 8.93
N GLY A 90 -7.70 -21.55 9.06
CA GLY A 90 -6.44 -22.02 8.49
C GLY A 90 -6.38 -21.96 6.98
N ALA A 91 -7.47 -22.35 6.29
CA ALA A 91 -7.57 -22.24 4.83
C ALA A 91 -7.50 -20.78 4.37
N LEU A 92 -8.26 -19.88 5.00
CA LEU A 92 -8.22 -18.45 4.68
C LEU A 92 -6.83 -17.85 4.92
N ALA A 93 -6.18 -18.20 6.03
CA ALA A 93 -4.83 -17.74 6.32
C ALA A 93 -3.82 -18.22 5.27
N ALA A 94 -3.93 -19.47 4.82
CA ALA A 94 -3.07 -20.02 3.77
C ALA A 94 -3.32 -19.36 2.41
N GLU A 95 -4.58 -19.09 2.04
CA GLU A 95 -4.93 -18.37 0.81
C GLU A 95 -4.37 -16.94 0.82
N LEU A 96 -4.47 -16.23 1.94
CA LEU A 96 -3.90 -14.88 2.09
C LEU A 96 -2.36 -14.90 2.05
N ALA A 97 -1.73 -15.89 2.68
CA ALA A 97 -0.28 -16.05 2.68
C ALA A 97 0.30 -16.45 1.31
N ALA A 98 -0.53 -16.95 0.39
CA ALA A 98 -0.12 -17.30 -0.97
C ALA A 98 -0.04 -16.09 -1.92
N LEU A 99 -0.48 -14.90 -1.49
CA LEU A 99 -0.39 -13.67 -2.27
C LEU A 99 1.03 -13.09 -2.19
N ASP A 100 1.64 -12.77 -3.34
CA ASP A 100 3.02 -12.25 -3.43
C ASP A 100 3.25 -10.97 -2.62
N GLU A 101 2.20 -10.16 -2.42
CA GLU A 101 2.26 -8.89 -1.69
C GLU A 101 2.14 -9.05 -0.16
N VAL A 102 1.83 -10.26 0.33
CA VAL A 102 1.61 -10.53 1.76
C VAL A 102 2.87 -11.14 2.38
N GLU A 103 3.54 -10.37 3.23
CA GLU A 103 4.77 -10.82 3.92
C GLU A 103 4.47 -11.90 4.97
N SER A 104 3.39 -11.75 5.74
CA SER A 104 3.00 -12.70 6.79
C SER A 104 1.53 -12.59 7.15
N VAL A 105 0.95 -13.70 7.63
CA VAL A 105 -0.41 -13.76 8.17
C VAL A 105 -0.33 -14.30 9.59
N VAL A 106 -0.96 -13.62 10.54
CA VAL A 106 -1.11 -14.07 11.92
C VAL A 106 -2.59 -14.31 12.19
N SER A 107 -2.93 -15.53 12.58
CA SER A 107 -4.31 -15.96 12.81
C SER A 107 -4.54 -16.38 14.27
N LEU A 108 -5.78 -16.78 14.58
CA LEU A 108 -6.12 -17.38 15.88
C LEU A 108 -5.30 -18.65 16.16
N LEU A 109 -4.89 -19.38 15.12
CA LEU A 109 -4.16 -20.64 15.25
C LEU A 109 -2.74 -20.43 15.79
N ASP A 110 -2.16 -19.27 15.51
CA ASP A 110 -0.77 -18.93 15.82
C ASP A 110 -0.63 -18.34 17.23
N ALA A 111 -1.75 -17.99 17.87
CA ALA A 111 -1.77 -17.35 19.18
C ALA A 111 -1.25 -18.29 20.29
N PRO A 112 -0.41 -17.78 21.21
CA PRO A 112 0.13 -18.57 22.31
C PRO A 112 -0.95 -18.94 23.35
N LEU A 113 -0.95 -20.20 23.77
CA LEU A 113 -1.82 -20.72 24.82
C LEU A 113 -1.23 -20.41 26.20
N VAL A 114 -1.59 -19.25 26.75
CA VAL A 114 -1.04 -18.69 28.00
C VAL A 114 -1.20 -19.62 29.20
N ARG A 115 -2.25 -20.45 29.24
CA ARG A 115 -2.55 -21.32 30.40
C ARG A 115 -1.69 -22.58 30.49
N GLN A 116 -0.90 -22.90 29.46
CA GLN A 116 -0.09 -24.14 29.42
C GLN A 116 1.34 -23.96 29.90
N VAL A 117 1.77 -22.73 30.22
CA VAL A 117 3.14 -22.50 30.72
C VAL A 117 3.13 -22.46 32.24
N GLU A 118 3.79 -23.43 32.87
CA GLU A 118 4.21 -23.35 34.26
C GLU A 118 5.54 -22.58 34.34
N GLY A 119 5.60 -21.46 35.04
CA GLY A 119 6.84 -20.67 35.20
C GLY A 119 6.67 -19.17 35.05
N SER A 120 7.79 -18.47 34.85
CA SER A 120 7.83 -17.02 34.64
C SER A 120 7.38 -16.63 33.22
N LEU A 121 6.91 -15.39 33.03
CA LEU A 121 6.52 -14.88 31.70
C LEU A 121 7.68 -14.96 30.68
N ALA A 122 8.93 -14.85 31.13
CA ALA A 122 10.11 -14.97 30.29
C ALA A 122 10.29 -16.40 29.74
N GLU A 123 9.98 -17.42 30.53
CA GLU A 123 9.99 -18.83 30.09
C GLU A 123 8.81 -19.11 29.14
N ALA A 124 7.65 -18.49 29.39
CA ALA A 124 6.47 -18.61 28.54
C ALA A 124 6.70 -18.10 27.11
N VAL A 125 7.47 -17.02 26.95
CA VAL A 125 7.79 -16.45 25.64
C VAL A 125 8.72 -17.37 24.84
N SER A 126 9.54 -18.19 25.50
CA SER A 126 10.51 -19.06 24.85
C SER A 126 9.98 -20.42 24.39
N ASN A 127 8.89 -20.93 24.98
CA ASN A 127 8.35 -22.27 24.74
C ASN A 127 6.81 -22.28 24.74
N TYR A 128 6.19 -21.35 24.01
CA TYR A 128 4.73 -21.32 23.91
C TYR A 128 4.20 -22.39 22.95
N LYS A 129 3.06 -23.00 23.32
CA LYS A 129 2.27 -23.85 22.42
C LYS A 129 1.15 -23.04 21.78
N ASN A 130 0.80 -23.36 20.54
CA ASN A 130 -0.35 -22.81 19.83
C ASN A 130 -1.30 -23.94 19.41
N LEU A 131 -2.41 -23.61 18.72
CA LEU A 131 -3.44 -24.57 18.31
C LEU A 131 -2.99 -25.50 17.16
N THR A 132 -1.80 -25.28 16.60
CA THR A 132 -1.25 -26.07 15.50
C THR A 132 -0.37 -27.24 16.00
N ASN A 133 0.03 -27.23 17.27
CA ASN A 133 0.84 -28.31 17.85
C ASN A 133 -0.01 -29.57 18.08
N SER A 134 0.52 -30.75 17.70
CA SER A 134 -0.18 -32.05 17.74
C SER A 134 -0.63 -32.55 19.12
N ASP A 135 -0.15 -31.92 20.19
CA ASP A 135 -0.30 -32.38 21.58
C ASP A 135 -1.30 -31.52 22.39
N VAL A 136 -2.15 -30.75 21.72
CA VAL A 136 -3.16 -29.84 22.29
C VAL A 136 -4.52 -30.12 21.67
#